data_AF-G3H3F4-F1
#
_entry.id   AF-G3H3F4-F1
#
_cell.length_a   1.000
_cell.length_b   1.000
_cell.length_c   1.000
_cell.angle_alpha   90.00
_cell.angle_beta   90.00
_cell.angle_gamma   90.00
#
_symmetry.space_group_name_H-M   'P 1'
#
loop_
_entity.id
_entity.type
_entity.pdbx_description
1 polymer ?
#
loop_
_entity_poly.entity_id
_entity_poly.type
_entity_poly.pdbx_seq_one_letter_code
_entity_poly.pdbx_strand_id
1 'polypeptide(L)'
;MLQQMSPTYWKFFKYCNIKHVTGIPHNPTGQTVVERSNRTLKEVLHKQVGGTKTPKHRLHNALLTLNFLNANEKGQTAEERHWTMEKTAELNQPVYFKDVLTSVWKPGHVLSWGRGFAFVSTGEEKLWIPSKLIKIL
;
A
#
# COMPACT_ATOMS: atom_id res chain seq x y z
N MET A 1 -10.29 25.45 1.57
CA MET A 1 -11.63 25.02 2.02
C MET A 1 -11.54 23.53 2.32
N LEU A 2 -11.54 23.12 3.59
CA LEU A 2 -11.52 21.70 3.96
C LEU A 2 -12.83 21.08 3.47
N GLN A 3 -12.79 20.14 2.51
CA GLN A 3 -13.99 19.43 2.08
C GLN A 3 -14.56 18.67 3.28
N GLN A 4 -15.64 19.18 3.86
CA GLN A 4 -16.40 18.44 4.87
C GLN A 4 -17.05 17.23 4.20
N MET A 5 -16.89 16.07 4.83
CA MET A 5 -17.43 14.81 4.32
C MET A 5 -18.97 14.82 4.40
N SER A 6 -19.63 14.41 3.31
CA SER A 6 -21.10 14.35 3.28
C SER A 6 -21.66 13.42 4.37
N PRO A 7 -22.77 13.80 5.04
CA PRO A 7 -23.44 12.98 6.05
C PRO A 7 -23.81 11.57 5.55
N THR A 8 -24.07 11.41 4.25
CA THR A 8 -24.41 10.12 3.64
C THR A 8 -23.24 9.14 3.71
N TYR A 9 -22.01 9.59 3.42
CA TYR A 9 -20.82 8.73 3.51
C TYR A 9 -20.52 8.32 4.95
N TRP A 10 -20.71 9.23 5.91
CA TRP A 10 -20.55 8.90 7.33
C TRP A 10 -21.49 7.78 7.78
N LYS A 11 -22.78 7.88 7.40
CA LYS A 11 -23.77 6.84 7.70
C LYS A 11 -23.37 5.50 7.09
N PHE A 12 -22.89 5.50 5.85
CA PHE A 12 -22.40 4.29 5.17
C PHE A 12 -21.21 3.66 5.91
N PHE A 13 -20.18 4.43 6.24
CA PHE A 13 -19.01 3.92 6.97
C PHE A 13 -19.38 3.36 8.35
N LYS A 14 -20.30 4.02 9.06
CA LYS A 14 -20.82 3.53 10.33
C LYS A 14 -21.58 2.21 10.16
N TYR A 15 -22.45 2.13 9.15
CA TYR A 15 -23.22 0.91 8.85
C TYR A 15 -22.32 -0.28 8.51
N CYS A 16 -21.26 -0.06 7.72
CA CYS A 16 -20.32 -1.10 7.32
C CYS A 16 -19.16 -1.35 8.32
N ASN A 17 -19.15 -0.66 9.47
CA ASN A 17 -18.05 -0.69 10.45
C ASN A 17 -16.66 -0.39 9.85
N ILE A 18 -16.58 0.61 8.97
CA ILE A 18 -15.34 1.03 8.30
C ILE A 18 -14.77 2.26 9.00
N LYS A 19 -13.52 2.18 9.47
CA LYS A 19 -12.79 3.34 9.98
C LYS A 19 -12.32 4.22 8.81
N HIS A 20 -12.85 5.43 8.71
CA HIS A 20 -12.42 6.40 7.70
C HIS A 20 -11.23 7.22 8.22
N VAL A 21 -10.16 7.27 7.42
CA VAL A 21 -8.94 8.04 7.73
C VAL A 21 -8.68 8.99 6.56
N THR A 22 -8.64 10.29 6.84
CA THR A 22 -8.27 11.31 5.86
C THR A 22 -6.81 11.71 6.04
N GLY A 23 -6.12 11.97 4.93
CA GLY A 23 -4.75 12.48 4.94
C GLY A 23 -4.65 13.96 5.28
N ILE A 24 -3.42 14.48 5.21
CA ILE A 24 -3.16 15.91 5.34
C ILE A 24 -3.74 16.63 4.10
N PRO A 25 -4.59 17.66 4.29
CA PRO A 25 -5.14 18.42 3.19
C PRO A 25 -4.05 18.96 2.26
N HIS A 26 -4.30 18.91 0.95
CA HIS A 26 -3.37 19.38 -0.09
C HIS A 26 -2.01 18.67 -0.15
N ASN A 27 -1.81 17.57 0.59
CA ASN A 27 -0.63 16.74 0.49
C ASN A 27 -0.95 15.40 -0.20
N PRO A 28 -0.50 15.18 -1.46
CA PRO A 28 -0.79 13.95 -2.20
C PRO A 28 -0.07 12.71 -1.63
N THR A 29 0.94 12.90 -0.78
CA THR A 29 1.78 11.80 -0.25
C THR A 29 0.96 10.72 0.47
N GLY A 30 -0.12 11.12 1.17
CA GLY A 30 -1.02 10.17 1.84
C GLY A 30 -1.78 9.24 0.89
N GLN A 31 -1.85 9.57 -0.40
CA GLN A 31 -2.55 8.81 -1.43
C GLN A 31 -1.63 8.23 -2.51
N THR A 32 -0.30 8.31 -2.33
CA THR A 32 0.68 7.88 -3.34
C THR A 32 0.50 6.43 -3.81
N VAL A 33 0.00 5.52 -2.96
CA VAL A 33 -0.29 4.13 -3.37
C VAL A 33 -1.36 4.11 -4.45
N VAL A 34 -2.47 4.82 -4.27
CA VAL A 34 -3.56 4.90 -5.24
C VAL A 34 -3.11 5.66 -6.49
N GLU A 35 -2.31 6.72 -6.34
CA GLU A 35 -1.77 7.45 -7.48
C GLU A 35 -0.87 6.58 -8.37
N ARG A 36 0.02 5.77 -7.76
CA ARG A 36 0.84 4.79 -8.49
C ARG A 36 -0.02 3.73 -9.16
N SER A 37 -1.04 3.21 -8.48
CA SER A 37 -1.99 2.25 -9.07
C SER A 37 -2.74 2.84 -10.27
N ASN A 38 -3.17 4.10 -10.18
CA ASN A 38 -3.82 4.82 -11.28
C ASN A 38 -2.89 4.99 -12.48
N ARG A 39 -1.61 5.30 -12.25
CA ARG A 39 -0.60 5.36 -13.32
C ARG A 39 -0.47 4.00 -14.03
N THR A 40 -0.29 2.91 -13.28
CA THR A 40 -0.21 1.55 -13.83
C THR A 40 -1.47 1.19 -14.63
N LEU A 41 -2.66 1.53 -14.11
CA LEU A 41 -3.92 1.28 -14.81
C LEU A 41 -3.98 2.02 -16.15
N LYS A 42 -3.60 3.30 -16.17
CA LYS A 42 -3.54 4.09 -17.42
C LYS A 42 -2.58 3.48 -18.42
N GLU A 43 -1.39 3.05 -18.00
CA GLU A 43 -0.42 2.39 -18.87
C GLU A 43 -0.99 1.11 -19.50
N VAL A 44 -1.68 0.27 -18.73
CA VAL A 44 -2.35 -0.93 -19.28
C VAL A 44 -3.46 -0.54 -20.26
N LEU A 45 -4.29 0.45 -19.94
CA LEU A 45 -5.34 0.93 -20.83
C LEU A 45 -4.78 1.49 -22.15
N HIS A 46 -3.62 2.14 -22.12
CA HIS A 46 -2.93 2.64 -23.32
C HIS A 46 -2.36 1.50 -24.18
N LYS A 47 -1.90 0.40 -23.57
CA LYS A 47 -1.38 -0.77 -24.29
C LYS A 47 -2.46 -1.62 -24.93
N GLN A 48 -3.72 -1.50 -24.49
CA GLN A 48 -4.83 -2.26 -25.08
C GLN A 48 -5.07 -1.84 -26.53
N VAL A 49 -4.90 -2.78 -27.46
CA VAL A 49 -5.20 -2.62 -28.88
C VAL A 49 -6.65 -3.04 -29.15
N GLY A 50 -7.39 -2.25 -29.94
CA GLY A 50 -8.77 -2.56 -30.37
C GLY A 50 -9.72 -1.38 -30.16
N GLY A 51 -9.92 -0.59 -31.21
CA GLY A 51 -10.70 0.66 -31.20
C GLY A 51 -12.23 0.51 -31.08
N THR A 52 -12.75 -0.69 -30.80
CA THR A 52 -14.20 -0.98 -30.85
C THR A 52 -14.81 -1.44 -29.53
N LYS A 53 -14.02 -1.53 -28.45
CA LYS A 53 -14.50 -1.98 -27.13
C LYS A 53 -15.06 -0.82 -26.31
N THR A 54 -16.18 -1.05 -25.61
CA THR A 54 -16.76 -0.07 -24.70
C THR A 54 -15.80 0.27 -23.55
N PRO A 55 -15.88 1.48 -22.96
CA PRO A 55 -15.00 1.87 -21.85
C PRO A 55 -15.02 0.88 -20.67
N LYS A 56 -16.19 0.34 -20.32
CA LYS A 56 -16.33 -0.68 -19.27
C LYS A 56 -15.59 -1.97 -19.61
N HIS A 57 -15.69 -2.44 -20.85
CA HIS A 57 -15.02 -3.67 -21.26
C HIS A 57 -13.49 -3.48 -21.31
N ARG A 58 -13.00 -2.31 -21.72
CA ARG A 58 -11.58 -1.96 -21.64
C ARG A 58 -11.06 -1.96 -20.19
N LEU A 59 -11.81 -1.33 -19.29
CA LEU A 59 -11.47 -1.31 -17.86
C LEU A 59 -11.45 -2.73 -17.27
N HIS A 60 -12.46 -3.56 -17.58
CA HIS A 60 -12.52 -4.93 -17.10
C HIS A 60 -11.31 -5.75 -17.56
N ASN A 61 -10.95 -5.68 -18.84
CA ASN A 61 -9.76 -6.37 -19.35
C ASN A 61 -8.47 -5.88 -18.69
N ALA A 62 -8.38 -4.57 -18.39
CA ALA A 62 -7.21 -4.01 -17.71
C ALA A 62 -7.11 -4.55 -16.27
N LEU A 63 -8.23 -4.58 -15.53
CA LEU A 63 -8.29 -5.12 -14.18
C LEU A 63 -8.02 -6.62 -14.13
N LEU A 64 -8.55 -7.38 -15.10
CA LEU A 64 -8.25 -8.80 -15.25
C LEU A 64 -6.73 -9.02 -15.40
N THR A 65 -6.11 -8.26 -16.31
CA THR A 65 -4.67 -8.34 -16.54
C THR A 65 -3.87 -8.00 -15.28
N LEU A 66 -4.21 -6.88 -14.64
CA LEU A 66 -3.49 -6.40 -13.45
C LEU A 66 -3.62 -7.33 -12.25
N ASN A 67 -4.80 -7.91 -12.03
CA ASN A 67 -5.07 -8.66 -10.81
C ASN A 67 -4.77 -10.16 -10.94
N PHE A 68 -5.01 -10.74 -12.12
CA PHE A 68 -4.98 -12.20 -12.32
C PHE A 68 -3.91 -12.68 -13.30
N LEU A 69 -3.38 -11.84 -14.19
CA LEU A 69 -2.40 -12.27 -15.19
C LEU A 69 -0.97 -11.77 -14.89
N ASN A 70 -0.85 -10.67 -14.17
CA ASN A 70 0.45 -10.13 -13.77
C ASN A 70 0.95 -10.79 -12.49
N ALA A 71 2.03 -11.56 -12.59
CA ALA A 71 2.74 -12.12 -11.46
C ALA A 71 3.85 -11.18 -10.95
N ASN A 72 4.16 -11.28 -9.66
CA ASN A 72 5.32 -10.65 -9.06
C ASN A 72 6.59 -11.52 -9.23
N GLU A 73 7.70 -11.09 -8.62
CA GLU A 73 8.99 -11.83 -8.62
C GLU A 73 8.90 -13.24 -8.01
N LYS A 74 7.89 -13.50 -7.16
CA LYS A 74 7.62 -14.81 -6.57
C LYS A 74 6.66 -15.67 -7.39
N GLY A 75 6.27 -15.21 -8.58
CA GLY A 75 5.28 -15.89 -9.42
C GLY A 75 3.84 -15.75 -8.95
N GLN A 76 3.55 -14.94 -7.93
CA GLN A 76 2.21 -14.76 -7.36
C GLN A 76 1.50 -13.54 -7.99
N THR A 77 0.24 -13.72 -8.37
CA THR A 77 -0.64 -12.66 -8.88
C THR A 77 -1.09 -11.70 -7.77
N ALA A 78 -1.80 -10.63 -8.11
CA ALA A 78 -2.32 -9.72 -7.09
C ALA A 78 -3.51 -10.32 -6.34
N GLU A 79 -4.33 -11.11 -7.04
CA GLU A 79 -5.48 -11.80 -6.43
C GLU A 79 -5.04 -12.90 -5.47
N GLU A 80 -4.05 -13.73 -5.86
CA GLU A 80 -3.52 -14.76 -4.96
C GLU A 80 -2.97 -14.13 -3.67
N ARG A 81 -2.27 -12.99 -3.77
CA ARG A 81 -1.77 -12.24 -2.61
C ARG A 81 -2.86 -11.54 -1.80
N HIS A 82 -4.02 -11.29 -2.39
CA HIS A 82 -5.14 -10.67 -1.69
C HIS A 82 -5.84 -11.67 -0.78
N TRP A 83 -6.02 -12.91 -1.25
CA TRP A 83 -6.68 -13.99 -0.49
C TRP A 83 -5.75 -14.81 0.37
N THR A 84 -4.53 -15.00 -0.10
CA THR A 84 -3.48 -15.50 0.75
C THR A 84 -3.10 -14.34 1.66
N MET A 85 -3.76 -14.26 2.82
CA MET A 85 -3.22 -13.57 3.99
C MET A 85 -1.98 -14.35 4.45
N GLU A 86 -0.99 -14.50 3.57
CA GLU A 86 0.30 -15.00 3.91
C GLU A 86 0.77 -14.02 4.98
N LYS A 87 0.83 -14.50 6.22
CA LYS A 87 1.68 -13.91 7.24
C LYS A 87 3.04 -13.87 6.58
N THR A 88 3.37 -12.76 5.92
CA THR A 88 4.67 -12.55 5.28
C THR A 88 5.65 -13.02 6.33
N ALA A 89 6.37 -14.12 6.06
CA ALA A 89 7.20 -14.75 7.08
C ALA A 89 8.00 -13.63 7.71
N GLU A 90 7.71 -13.33 8.99
CA GLU A 90 8.28 -12.16 9.62
C GLU A 90 9.78 -12.39 9.56
N LEU A 91 10.50 -11.51 8.87
CA LEU A 91 11.96 -11.63 8.75
C LEU A 91 12.58 -11.84 10.14
N ASN A 92 11.93 -11.24 11.14
CA ASN A 92 12.28 -11.21 12.56
C ASN A 92 13.78 -10.93 12.76
N GLN A 93 14.33 -10.11 11.86
CA GLN A 93 15.73 -9.80 11.80
C GLN A 93 16.01 -8.66 12.77
N PRO A 94 16.93 -8.82 13.73
CA PRO A 94 17.24 -7.77 14.69
C PRO A 94 18.00 -6.64 13.98
N VAL A 95 17.57 -5.40 14.24
CA VAL A 95 18.14 -4.19 13.65
C VAL A 95 18.20 -3.07 14.67
N TYR A 96 19.04 -2.08 14.40
CA TYR A 96 18.93 -0.76 15.03
C TYR A 96 18.20 0.20 14.09
N PHE A 97 17.28 0.98 14.63
CA PHE A 97 16.66 2.09 13.90
C PHE A 97 16.87 3.42 14.62
N LYS A 98 16.99 4.50 13.86
CA LYS A 98 17.11 5.85 14.41
C LYS A 98 15.72 6.44 14.63
N ASP A 99 15.38 6.69 15.89
CA ASP A 99 14.16 7.42 16.25
C ASP A 99 14.25 8.86 15.74
N VAL A 100 13.26 9.29 14.97
CA VAL A 100 13.26 10.61 14.33
C VAL A 100 13.06 11.73 15.35
N LEU A 101 12.32 11.48 16.43
CA LEU A 101 12.02 12.49 17.45
C LEU A 101 13.21 12.70 18.39
N THR A 102 13.84 11.61 18.82
CA THR A 102 14.93 11.66 19.81
C THR A 102 16.32 11.61 19.19
N SER A 103 16.44 11.26 17.90
CA SER A 103 17.71 11.01 17.20
C SER A 103 18.58 9.89 17.78
N VAL A 104 18.03 9.06 18.67
CA VAL A 104 18.71 7.93 19.30
C VAL A 104 18.50 6.65 18.49
N TRP A 105 19.54 5.80 18.43
CA TRP A 105 19.43 4.45 17.86
C TRP A 105 18.83 3.48 18.87
N LYS A 106 17.73 2.83 18.51
CA LYS A 106 17.00 1.87 19.35
C LYS A 106 16.96 0.50 18.67
N PRO A 107 17.04 -0.60 19.44
CA PRO A 107 16.93 -1.94 18.89
C PRO A 107 15.47 -2.25 18.49
N GLY A 108 15.28 -3.15 17.53
CA GLY A 108 13.98 -3.65 17.11
C GLY A 108 14.12 -4.86 16.19
N HIS A 109 12.98 -5.43 15.78
CA HIS A 109 12.93 -6.57 14.86
C HIS A 109 12.17 -6.21 13.59
N VAL A 110 12.78 -6.41 12.43
CA VAL A 110 12.11 -6.18 11.14
C VAL A 110 11.11 -7.29 10.89
N LEU A 111 9.84 -6.93 10.70
CA LEU A 111 8.78 -7.84 10.31
C LEU A 111 8.66 -7.93 8.78
N SER A 112 8.83 -6.80 8.09
CA SER A 112 8.79 -6.73 6.63
C SER A 112 9.69 -5.60 6.12
N TRP A 113 10.34 -5.80 4.98
CA TRP A 113 11.19 -4.78 4.35
C TRP A 113 10.87 -4.71 2.85
N GLY A 114 10.59 -3.51 2.34
CA GLY A 114 10.43 -3.31 0.91
C GLY A 114 10.32 -1.85 0.49
N ARG A 115 10.73 -1.56 -0.74
CA ARG A 115 10.50 -0.27 -1.43
C ARG A 115 10.91 0.97 -0.62
N GLY A 116 12.03 0.89 0.09
CA GLY A 116 12.63 2.00 0.84
C GLY A 116 12.10 2.19 2.27
N PHE A 117 11.25 1.28 2.75
CA PHE A 117 10.77 1.26 4.14
C PHE A 117 10.89 -0.14 4.73
N ALA A 118 10.96 -0.21 6.05
CA ALA A 118 10.76 -1.44 6.80
C ALA A 118 9.70 -1.25 7.88
N PHE A 119 8.96 -2.31 8.14
CA PHE A 119 8.03 -2.43 9.24
C PHE A 119 8.75 -3.10 10.41
N VAL A 120 8.93 -2.37 11.51
CA VAL A 120 9.77 -2.77 12.65
C VAL A 120 8.91 -2.90 13.91
N SER A 121 9.12 -3.97 14.66
CA SER A 121 8.56 -4.18 16.00
C SER A 121 9.56 -3.74 17.07
N THR A 122 9.12 -2.89 17.99
CA THR A 122 9.90 -2.45 19.16
C THR A 122 9.55 -3.22 20.43
N GLY A 123 8.63 -4.20 20.34
CA GLY A 123 8.03 -4.90 21.47
C GLY A 123 6.71 -4.27 21.91
N GLU A 124 6.67 -2.93 22.07
CA GLU A 124 5.46 -2.19 22.45
C GLU A 124 4.63 -1.77 21.23
N GLU A 125 5.30 -1.37 20.16
CA GLU A 125 4.67 -0.80 18.97
C GLU A 125 5.24 -1.40 17.69
N LYS A 126 4.49 -1.23 16.59
CA LYS A 126 4.94 -1.57 15.23
C LYS A 126 4.96 -0.32 14.37
N LEU A 127 6.12 0.01 13.82
CA LEU A 127 6.40 1.29 13.17
C LEU A 127 6.88 1.09 11.73
N TRP A 128 6.45 1.99 10.84
CA TRP A 128 7.03 2.10 9.50
C TRP A 128 8.21 3.06 9.52
N ILE A 129 9.39 2.56 9.19
CA ILE A 129 10.65 3.29 9.28
C ILE A 129 11.31 3.35 7.89
N PRO A 130 11.73 4.54 7.41
CA PRO A 130 12.52 4.64 6.19
C PRO A 130 13.80 3.81 6.29
N SER A 131 14.11 3.02 5.26
CA SER A 131 15.27 2.11 5.28
C SER A 131 16.60 2.83 5.53
N LYS A 132 16.72 4.10 5.14
CA LYS A 132 17.90 4.94 5.41
C LYS A 132 18.18 5.19 6.90
N LEU A 133 17.18 4.97 7.77
CA LEU A 133 17.27 5.13 9.22
C LEU A 133 17.45 3.79 9.93
N ILE A 134 17.76 2.72 9.20
CA ILE A 134 17.92 1.37 9.74
C ILE A 134 19.36 0.90 9.50
N LYS A 135 19.92 0.23 10.50
CA LYS A 135 21.19 -0.47 10.45
C LYS A 135 20.96 -1.92 10.83
N ILE A 136 21.40 -2.82 9.96
CA ILE A 136 21.41 -4.25 10.24
C ILE A 136 22.58 -4.54 11.17
N LEU A 137 22.34 -5.45 12.13
CA LEU A 137 23.36 -6.01 13.02
C LEU A 137 24.30 -6.97 12.27
#